data_AF-A0A2H2ZF25-F1
#
_entry.id   AF-A0A2H2ZF25-F1
#
_cell.length_a   1.000
_cell.length_b   1.000
_cell.length_c   1.000
_cell.angle_alpha   90.00
_cell.angle_beta   90.00
_cell.angle_gamma   90.00
#
_symmetry.space_group_name_H-M   'P 1'
#
loop_
_entity.id
_entity.type
_entity.pdbx_description
1 polymer ?
#
loop_
_entity_poly.entity_id
_entity_poly.type
_entity_poly.pdbx_seq_one_letter_code
_entity_poly.pdbx_strand_id
1 'polypeptide(L)'
;MLTTDTVELMQAIIYYATNIFITLGLTGGTTALLATGVTGVVFIVSTVPAMLIIDKVGRKPMLLVGSIVMAVSMVIVGIIVAKFGHDWPHHVAAGWIAVALIWVYIAGFGATWGPVSWTLVSEIFPLSIRAKGASIGAMSNWLNNFAIAFFVPPMLEAWAWGTYIFFAGFLVVGIFAVWFYLPETKNATLEDMDRVFKSRTGEIDARLMREVQEEVGLVALVEGRAAAQYEKKEIHESQIEKL
;
A
#
# COMPACT_ATOMS: atom_id res chain seq x y z
N MET A 1 5.85 6.31 -8.63
CA MET A 1 6.70 5.18 -9.05
C MET A 1 7.90 5.05 -8.12
N LEU A 2 8.81 6.04 -8.02
CA LEU A 2 9.91 6.02 -7.03
C LEU A 2 9.49 5.88 -5.55
N THR A 3 8.29 6.33 -5.19
CA THR A 3 7.77 6.26 -3.81
C THR A 3 7.13 4.92 -3.45
N THR A 4 6.77 4.09 -4.44
CA THR A 4 6.27 2.72 -4.20
C THR A 4 7.44 1.75 -4.16
N ASP A 5 8.42 1.91 -5.06
CA ASP A 5 9.56 1.00 -5.20
C ASP A 5 10.48 1.00 -3.96
N THR A 6 10.59 2.14 -3.25
CA THR A 6 11.40 2.25 -2.01
C THR A 6 10.77 1.58 -0.79
N VAL A 7 9.45 1.32 -0.83
CA VAL A 7 8.69 0.92 0.36
C VAL A 7 8.34 -0.56 0.36
N GLU A 8 8.37 -1.19 -0.82
CA GLU A 8 8.15 -2.63 -0.93
C GLU A 8 9.30 -3.44 -0.30
N LEU A 9 10.49 -2.83 -0.12
CA LEU A 9 11.63 -3.40 0.60
C LEU A 9 11.28 -3.90 2.02
N MET A 10 10.16 -3.43 2.55
CA MET A 10 9.59 -3.84 3.83
C MET A 10 9.11 -5.29 3.91
N GLN A 11 8.71 -5.89 2.79
CA GLN A 11 8.16 -7.25 2.77
C GLN A 11 9.21 -8.31 3.16
N ALA A 12 10.50 -7.96 3.06
CA ALA A 12 11.63 -8.81 3.38
C ALA A 12 11.53 -9.49 4.73
N ILE A 13 11.13 -8.73 5.74
CA ILE A 13 11.12 -9.19 7.12
C ILE A 13 9.99 -10.19 7.33
N ILE A 14 8.87 -10.03 6.61
CA ILE A 14 7.75 -10.97 6.65
C ILE A 14 8.13 -12.27 5.92
N TYR A 15 8.74 -12.16 4.75
CA TYR A 15 9.19 -13.33 3.98
C TYR A 15 10.24 -14.17 4.70
N TYR A 16 11.14 -13.54 5.45
CA TYR A 16 12.22 -14.21 6.18
C TYR A 16 12.02 -14.26 7.70
N ALA A 17 10.78 -14.06 8.19
CA ALA A 17 10.49 -13.97 9.62
C ALA A 17 11.05 -15.18 10.41
N THR A 18 10.83 -16.40 9.91
CA THR A 18 11.34 -17.63 10.55
C THR A 18 12.87 -17.64 10.64
N ASN A 19 13.56 -17.28 9.56
CA ASN A 19 15.03 -17.24 9.53
C ASN A 19 15.55 -16.15 10.48
N ILE A 20 14.90 -15.00 10.53
CA ILE A 20 15.23 -13.91 11.45
C ILE A 20 15.02 -14.35 12.91
N PHE A 21 13.94 -15.06 13.24
CA PHE A 21 13.73 -15.54 14.60
C PHE A 21 14.78 -16.56 15.03
N ILE A 22 15.20 -17.44 14.11
CA ILE A 22 16.31 -18.36 14.36
C ILE A 22 17.61 -17.59 14.62
N THR A 23 17.94 -16.56 13.83
CA THR A 23 19.15 -15.74 14.04
C THR A 23 19.10 -14.91 15.32
N LEU A 24 17.92 -14.67 15.89
CA LEU A 24 17.70 -14.03 17.20
C LEU A 24 17.76 -15.01 18.39
N GLY A 25 18.16 -16.26 18.15
CA GLY A 25 18.35 -17.25 19.21
C GLY A 25 17.15 -18.13 19.51
N LEU A 26 16.09 -18.12 18.68
CA LEU A 26 15.02 -19.11 18.76
C LEU A 26 15.48 -20.41 18.08
N THR A 27 16.27 -21.21 18.81
CA THR A 27 16.91 -22.44 18.33
C THR A 27 15.97 -23.64 18.23
N GLY A 28 14.73 -23.54 18.73
CA GLY A 28 13.70 -24.56 18.55
C GLY A 28 12.92 -24.34 17.25
N GLY A 29 13.02 -25.25 16.29
CA GLY A 29 12.26 -25.18 15.02
C GLY A 29 10.76 -24.99 15.24
N THR A 30 10.19 -25.61 16.28
CA THR A 30 8.79 -25.41 16.68
C THR A 30 8.52 -24.00 17.22
N THR A 31 9.43 -23.42 18.01
CA THR A 31 9.25 -22.08 18.57
C THR A 31 9.36 -21.00 17.50
N ALA A 32 10.30 -21.13 16.57
CA ALA A 32 10.40 -20.24 15.41
C ALA A 32 9.16 -20.34 14.50
N LEU A 33 8.68 -21.56 14.25
CA LEU A 33 7.46 -21.79 13.46
C LEU A 33 6.21 -21.21 14.14
N LEU A 34 6.08 -21.39 15.47
CA LEU A 34 4.99 -20.80 16.24
C LEU A 34 5.07 -19.27 16.25
N ALA A 35 6.27 -18.68 16.35
CA ALA A 35 6.46 -17.23 16.26
C ALA A 35 6.07 -16.67 14.87
N THR A 36 6.30 -17.45 13.80
CA THR A 36 5.78 -17.13 12.46
C THR A 36 4.25 -17.29 12.38
N GLY A 37 3.67 -18.26 13.07
CA GLY A 37 2.21 -18.35 13.22
C GLY A 37 1.61 -17.11 13.91
N VAL A 38 2.24 -16.66 15.01
CA VAL A 38 1.85 -15.43 15.72
C VAL A 38 1.98 -14.20 14.82
N THR A 39 3.01 -14.14 13.99
CA THR A 39 3.20 -13.08 12.98
C THR A 39 1.96 -12.94 12.08
N GLY A 40 1.40 -14.06 11.60
CA GLY A 40 0.16 -14.04 10.80
C GLY A 40 -1.05 -13.51 11.57
N VAL A 41 -1.20 -13.91 12.84
CA VAL A 41 -2.28 -13.41 13.70
C VAL A 41 -2.15 -11.91 13.94
N VAL A 42 -0.95 -11.44 14.28
CA VAL A 42 -0.65 -10.00 14.48
C VAL A 42 -0.97 -9.21 13.22
N PHE A 43 -0.63 -9.75 12.05
CA PHE A 43 -0.93 -9.12 10.77
C PHE A 43 -2.45 -8.97 10.54
N ILE A 44 -3.23 -10.02 10.78
CA ILE A 44 -4.69 -9.97 10.63
C ILE A 44 -5.31 -8.98 11.63
N VAL A 45 -4.94 -9.08 12.90
CA VAL A 45 -5.48 -8.26 13.99
C VAL A 45 -5.13 -6.77 13.81
N SER A 46 -3.99 -6.46 13.21
CA SER A 46 -3.63 -5.07 12.89
C SER A 46 -4.32 -4.55 11.62
N THR A 47 -4.47 -5.39 10.60
CA THR A 47 -5.02 -4.97 9.31
C THR A 47 -6.53 -4.73 9.37
N VAL A 48 -7.30 -5.60 10.04
CA VAL A 48 -8.76 -5.50 10.06
C VAL A 48 -9.29 -4.18 10.65
N PRO A 49 -8.86 -3.74 11.85
CA PRO A 49 -9.29 -2.46 12.39
C PRO A 49 -8.78 -1.27 11.57
N ALA A 50 -7.57 -1.37 11.02
CA ALA A 50 -7.00 -0.31 10.19
C ALA A 50 -7.84 -0.04 8.94
N MET A 51 -8.36 -1.09 8.29
CA MET A 51 -9.26 -0.94 7.14
C MET A 51 -10.57 -0.22 7.50
N LEU A 52 -11.03 -0.31 8.76
CA LEU A 52 -12.25 0.41 9.20
C LEU A 52 -11.97 1.88 9.54
N ILE A 53 -10.72 2.22 9.85
CA ILE A 53 -10.30 3.54 10.31
C ILE A 53 -9.71 4.38 9.17
N ILE A 54 -9.24 3.74 8.09
CA ILE A 54 -8.56 4.40 6.97
C ILE A 54 -9.35 5.54 6.35
N ASP A 55 -10.66 5.36 6.17
CA ASP A 55 -11.53 6.37 5.57
C ASP A 55 -11.76 7.56 6.51
N LYS A 56 -11.61 7.36 7.83
CA LYS A 56 -11.78 8.41 8.85
C LYS A 56 -10.51 9.21 9.10
N VAL A 57 -9.34 8.58 9.05
CA VAL A 57 -8.06 9.23 9.38
C VAL A 57 -7.45 9.91 8.17
N GLY A 58 -7.55 9.31 6.98
CA GLY A 58 -6.84 9.77 5.78
C GLY A 58 -5.56 8.96 5.55
N ARG A 59 -5.05 9.01 4.32
CA ARG A 59 -4.10 8.01 3.82
C ARG A 59 -2.67 8.44 4.14
N LYS A 60 -2.36 9.73 3.99
CA LYS A 60 -1.04 10.31 4.32
C LYS A 60 -0.66 10.17 5.80
N PRO A 61 -1.48 10.56 6.79
CA PRO A 61 -1.12 10.43 8.21
C PRO A 61 -0.94 8.97 8.63
N MET A 62 -1.73 8.04 8.09
CA MET A 62 -1.55 6.61 8.36
C MET A 62 -0.21 6.10 7.85
N LEU A 63 0.18 6.44 6.61
CA LEU A 63 1.47 6.05 6.05
C LEU A 63 2.64 6.61 6.86
N LEU A 64 2.56 7.88 7.26
CA LEU A 64 3.63 8.52 8.05
C LEU A 64 3.78 7.90 9.44
N VAL A 65 2.69 7.74 10.19
CA VAL A 65 2.72 7.14 11.53
C VAL A 65 3.23 5.70 11.45
N GLY A 66 2.74 4.93 10.47
CA GLY A 66 3.21 3.57 10.23
C GLY A 66 4.70 3.51 9.97
N SER A 67 5.20 4.34 9.03
CA SER A 67 6.63 4.39 8.71
C SER A 67 7.50 4.76 9.90
N ILE A 68 7.05 5.68 10.76
CA ILE A 68 7.79 6.05 11.96
C ILE A 68 7.86 4.86 12.94
N VAL A 69 6.73 4.20 13.23
CA VAL A 69 6.69 3.03 14.11
C VAL A 69 7.63 1.93 13.60
N MET A 70 7.61 1.69 12.29
CA MET A 70 8.41 0.66 11.63
C MET A 70 9.90 1.01 11.63
N ALA A 71 10.25 2.26 11.35
CA ALA A 71 11.63 2.74 11.37
C ALA A 71 12.23 2.65 12.77
N VAL A 72 11.49 3.11 13.80
CA VAL A 72 11.92 3.02 15.20
C VAL A 72 12.11 1.57 15.63
N SER A 73 11.17 0.69 15.28
CA SER A 73 11.27 -0.74 15.60
C SER A 73 12.51 -1.38 14.97
N MET A 74 12.81 -1.07 13.70
CA MET A 74 13.99 -1.57 13.00
C MET A 74 15.30 -1.05 13.60
N VAL A 75 15.37 0.24 13.96
CA VAL A 75 16.55 0.80 14.63
C VAL A 75 16.82 0.10 15.96
N ILE A 76 15.79 -0.10 16.78
CA ILE A 76 15.95 -0.74 18.08
C ILE A 76 16.37 -2.22 17.92
N VAL A 77 15.76 -2.95 16.97
CA VAL A 77 16.19 -4.33 16.66
C VAL A 77 17.65 -4.36 16.21
N GLY A 78 18.06 -3.46 15.31
CA GLY A 78 19.46 -3.33 14.90
C GLY A 78 20.40 -3.10 16.08
N ILE A 79 20.05 -2.23 17.02
CA ILE A 79 20.85 -1.98 18.23
C ILE A 79 20.92 -3.22 19.13
N ILE A 80 19.82 -3.95 19.31
CA ILE A 80 19.78 -5.18 20.11
C ILE A 80 20.68 -6.25 19.48
N VAL A 81 20.58 -6.46 18.17
CA VAL A 81 21.43 -7.43 17.46
C VAL A 81 22.91 -7.01 17.51
N ALA A 82 23.21 -5.72 17.39
CA ALA A 82 24.58 -5.21 17.50
C ALA A 82 25.18 -5.46 18.89
N LYS A 83 24.38 -5.30 19.96
CA LYS A 83 24.85 -5.45 21.34
C LYS A 83 24.90 -6.90 21.82
N PHE A 84 23.90 -7.71 21.48
CA PHE A 84 23.68 -9.03 22.09
C PHE A 84 23.80 -10.19 21.09
N GLY A 85 23.97 -9.90 19.79
CA GLY A 85 23.99 -10.92 18.74
C GLY A 85 25.17 -11.88 18.79
N HIS A 86 26.18 -11.62 19.62
CA HIS A 86 27.33 -12.51 19.81
C HIS A 86 27.05 -13.64 20.83
N ASP A 87 26.04 -13.50 21.68
CA ASP A 87 25.76 -14.47 22.76
C ASP A 87 24.27 -14.50 23.17
N TRP A 88 23.43 -15.06 22.29
CA TRP A 88 22.00 -15.23 22.56
C TRP A 88 21.66 -16.14 23.76
N PRO A 89 22.38 -17.26 24.03
CA PRO A 89 22.08 -18.11 25.18
C PRO A 89 22.13 -17.38 26.53
N HIS A 90 22.99 -16.37 26.68
CA HIS A 90 23.06 -15.54 27.90
C HIS A 90 22.13 -14.31 27.85
N HIS A 91 21.59 -13.97 26.67
CA HIS A 91 20.76 -12.79 26.44
C HIS A 91 19.38 -13.12 25.83
N VAL A 92 18.77 -14.22 26.29
CA VAL A 92 17.46 -14.70 25.80
C VAL A 92 16.36 -13.64 25.88
N ALA A 93 16.33 -12.83 26.95
CA ALA A 93 15.37 -11.74 27.10
C ALA A 93 15.49 -10.69 25.98
N ALA A 94 16.72 -10.35 25.57
CA ALA A 94 16.97 -9.39 24.49
C ALA A 94 16.49 -9.95 23.14
N GLY A 95 16.68 -11.25 22.89
CA GLY A 95 16.16 -11.93 21.70
C GLY A 95 14.64 -11.85 21.61
N TRP A 96 13.91 -12.12 22.71
CA TRP A 96 12.45 -12.00 22.74
C TRP A 96 11.95 -10.55 22.59
N ILE A 97 12.68 -9.57 23.11
CA ILE A 97 12.37 -8.15 22.87
C ILE A 97 12.52 -7.81 21.39
N ALA A 98 13.56 -8.30 20.71
CA ALA A 98 13.73 -8.11 19.27
C ALA A 98 12.58 -8.76 18.46
N VAL A 99 12.16 -9.98 18.84
CA VAL A 99 10.98 -10.64 18.24
C VAL A 99 9.71 -9.80 18.42
N ALA A 100 9.47 -9.29 19.62
CA ALA A 100 8.30 -8.46 19.90
C ALA A 100 8.32 -7.17 19.07
N LEU A 101 9.48 -6.53 18.90
CA LEU A 101 9.62 -5.36 18.04
C LEU A 101 9.43 -5.68 16.55
N ILE A 102 9.81 -6.87 16.11
CA ILE A 102 9.50 -7.34 14.75
C ILE A 102 7.98 -7.51 14.60
N TRP A 103 7.26 -8.01 15.60
CA TRP A 103 5.79 -8.04 15.56
C TRP A 103 5.17 -6.63 15.55
N VAL A 104 5.73 -5.66 16.28
CA VAL A 104 5.29 -4.26 16.20
C VAL A 104 5.53 -3.69 14.80
N TYR A 105 6.67 -3.99 14.19
CA TYR A 105 6.95 -3.64 12.79
C TYR A 105 5.91 -4.23 11.83
N ILE A 106 5.61 -5.52 11.97
CA ILE A 106 4.60 -6.23 11.15
C ILE A 106 3.22 -5.62 11.36
N ALA A 107 2.84 -5.31 12.60
CA ALA A 107 1.58 -4.68 12.92
C ALA A 107 1.48 -3.27 12.33
N GLY A 108 2.56 -2.49 12.41
CA GLY A 108 2.66 -1.19 11.76
C GLY A 108 2.46 -1.29 10.25
N PHE A 109 3.09 -2.28 9.62
CA PHE A 109 2.97 -2.49 8.17
C PHE A 109 1.54 -2.91 7.79
N GLY A 110 0.98 -3.92 8.47
CA GLY A 110 -0.39 -4.40 8.23
C GLY A 110 -1.45 -3.34 8.49
N ALA A 111 -1.25 -2.46 9.48
CA ALA A 111 -2.19 -1.39 9.78
C ALA A 111 -2.07 -0.17 8.84
N THR A 112 -1.00 -0.05 8.06
CA THR A 112 -0.74 1.17 7.27
C THR A 112 -0.43 0.82 5.83
N TRP A 113 0.83 0.57 5.51
CA TRP A 113 1.30 0.33 4.15
C TRP A 113 0.64 -0.87 3.48
N GLY A 114 0.30 -1.92 4.21
CA GLY A 114 -0.41 -3.09 3.69
C GLY A 114 -1.66 -2.70 2.91
N PRO A 115 -2.74 -2.23 3.57
CA PRO A 115 -3.97 -1.85 2.90
C PRO A 115 -3.85 -0.52 2.14
N VAL A 116 -3.12 0.46 2.66
CA VAL A 116 -3.09 1.82 2.07
C VAL A 116 -2.36 1.84 0.73
N SER A 117 -1.31 1.04 0.52
CA SER A 117 -0.59 1.02 -0.75
C SER A 117 -1.47 0.58 -1.92
N TRP A 118 -2.26 -0.48 -1.73
CA TRP A 118 -3.17 -1.00 -2.75
C TRP A 118 -4.33 -0.04 -3.03
N THR A 119 -4.92 0.56 -1.99
CA THR A 119 -6.00 1.53 -2.18
C THR A 119 -5.49 2.79 -2.86
N LEU A 120 -4.33 3.29 -2.45
CA LEU A 120 -3.73 4.49 -3.01
C LEU A 120 -3.42 4.33 -4.51
N VAL A 121 -2.91 3.18 -4.94
CA VAL A 121 -2.70 2.89 -6.38
C VAL A 121 -4.02 3.00 -7.15
N SER A 122 -5.12 2.48 -6.59
CA SER A 122 -6.44 2.57 -7.24
C SER A 122 -7.03 3.98 -7.26
N GLU A 123 -6.67 4.83 -6.30
CA GLU A 123 -7.09 6.23 -6.19
C GLU A 123 -6.29 7.18 -7.09
N ILE A 124 -4.99 6.93 -7.29
CA ILE A 124 -4.11 7.80 -8.08
C ILE A 124 -4.39 7.72 -9.58
N PHE A 125 -4.73 6.54 -10.09
CA PHE A 125 -4.88 6.34 -11.54
C PHE A 125 -6.31 6.58 -12.03
N PRO A 126 -6.51 7.45 -13.06
CA PRO A 126 -7.81 7.62 -13.71
C PRO A 126 -8.26 6.32 -14.38
N LEU A 127 -9.57 6.14 -14.52
CA LEU A 127 -10.22 4.88 -14.90
C LEU A 127 -9.65 4.25 -16.19
N SER A 128 -9.27 5.06 -17.17
CA SER A 128 -8.75 4.63 -18.48
C SER A 128 -7.39 3.91 -18.40
N ILE A 129 -6.50 4.38 -17.54
CA ILE A 129 -5.12 3.88 -17.41
C ILE A 129 -4.91 3.10 -16.12
N ARG A 130 -5.94 2.99 -15.26
CA ARG A 130 -5.87 2.26 -13.98
C ARG A 130 -5.36 0.84 -14.14
N ALA A 131 -5.80 0.11 -15.16
CA ALA A 131 -5.31 -1.25 -15.41
C ALA A 131 -3.80 -1.28 -15.73
N LYS A 132 -3.30 -0.31 -16.49
CA LYS A 132 -1.86 -0.17 -16.81
C LYS A 132 -1.05 0.30 -15.61
N GLY A 133 -1.57 1.24 -14.84
CA GLY A 133 -0.93 1.73 -13.62
C GLY A 133 -0.84 0.66 -12.54
N ALA A 134 -1.92 -0.11 -12.36
CA ALA A 134 -1.97 -1.24 -11.44
C ALA A 134 -1.03 -2.38 -11.86
N SER A 135 -0.91 -2.69 -13.16
CA SER A 135 0.00 -3.73 -13.63
C SER A 135 1.47 -3.34 -13.45
N ILE A 136 1.84 -2.07 -13.67
CA ILE A 136 3.19 -1.57 -13.39
C ILE A 136 3.46 -1.62 -11.87
N GLY A 137 2.51 -1.19 -11.04
CA GLY A 137 2.64 -1.28 -9.58
C GLY A 137 2.81 -2.72 -9.10
N ALA A 138 2.02 -3.66 -9.64
CA ALA A 138 2.16 -5.07 -9.32
C ALA A 138 3.52 -5.62 -9.78
N MET A 139 3.99 -5.26 -10.97
CA MET A 139 5.30 -5.68 -11.47
C MET A 139 6.44 -5.15 -10.59
N SER A 140 6.40 -3.88 -10.19
CA SER A 140 7.32 -3.30 -9.19
C SER A 140 7.32 -4.14 -7.91
N ASN A 141 6.13 -4.48 -7.39
CA ASN A 141 5.98 -5.30 -6.19
C ASN A 141 6.69 -6.64 -6.29
N TRP A 142 6.43 -7.38 -7.37
CA TRP A 142 7.03 -8.68 -7.58
C TRP A 142 8.53 -8.60 -7.81
N LEU A 143 9.01 -7.58 -8.54
CA LEU A 143 10.43 -7.38 -8.77
C LEU A 143 11.16 -7.04 -7.47
N ASN A 144 10.56 -6.20 -6.64
CA ASN A 144 11.15 -5.86 -5.37
C ASN A 144 11.15 -7.05 -4.39
N ASN A 145 10.09 -7.85 -4.37
CA ASN A 145 10.07 -9.12 -3.62
C ASN A 145 11.17 -10.08 -4.11
N PHE A 146 11.43 -10.14 -5.42
CA PHE A 146 12.54 -10.92 -5.97
C PHE A 146 13.90 -10.38 -5.52
N ALA A 147 14.12 -9.07 -5.58
CA ALA A 147 15.36 -8.44 -5.13
C ALA A 147 15.61 -8.73 -3.64
N ILE A 148 14.60 -8.56 -2.80
CA ILE A 148 14.62 -8.93 -1.39
C ILE A 148 15.03 -10.39 -1.21
N ALA A 149 14.38 -11.30 -1.94
CA ALA A 149 14.61 -12.72 -1.79
C ALA A 149 16.06 -13.12 -2.12
N PHE A 150 16.67 -12.38 -3.05
CA PHE A 150 18.04 -12.60 -3.47
C PHE A 150 19.07 -11.94 -2.54
N PHE A 151 18.84 -10.69 -2.11
CA PHE A 151 19.84 -9.89 -1.38
C PHE A 151 19.77 -10.02 0.14
N VAL A 152 18.59 -10.25 0.72
CA VAL A 152 18.41 -10.22 2.18
C VAL A 152 19.13 -11.35 2.91
N PRO A 153 19.10 -12.62 2.44
CA PRO A 153 19.82 -13.68 3.14
C PRO A 153 21.33 -13.43 3.21
N PRO A 154 22.04 -13.11 2.10
CA PRO A 154 23.47 -12.74 2.16
C PRO A 154 23.74 -11.50 3.01
N MET A 155 22.85 -10.50 3.01
CA MET A 155 23.00 -9.31 3.85
C MET A 155 22.89 -9.64 5.35
N LEU A 156 21.95 -10.50 5.75
CA LEU A 156 21.82 -10.94 7.14
C LEU A 156 23.07 -11.70 7.62
N GLU A 157 23.68 -12.50 6.76
CA GLU A 157 24.92 -13.23 7.07
C GLU A 157 26.13 -12.31 7.15
N ALA A 158 26.27 -11.36 6.21
CA ALA A 158 27.46 -10.51 6.12
C ALA A 158 27.42 -9.29 7.06
N TRP A 159 26.26 -8.63 7.17
CA TRP A 159 26.13 -7.35 7.88
C TRP A 159 25.40 -7.48 9.22
N ALA A 160 24.66 -8.58 9.44
CA ALA A 160 23.90 -8.86 10.66
C ALA A 160 23.01 -7.67 11.10
N TRP A 161 23.46 -6.91 12.11
CA TRP A 161 22.76 -5.73 12.61
C TRP A 161 22.62 -4.61 11.56
N GLY A 162 23.59 -4.49 10.64
CA GLY A 162 23.61 -3.48 9.59
C GLY A 162 22.44 -3.59 8.63
N THR A 163 21.91 -4.81 8.44
CA THR A 163 20.74 -5.07 7.59
C THR A 163 19.49 -4.36 8.11
N TYR A 164 19.24 -4.38 9.42
CA TYR A 164 18.09 -3.69 10.04
C TYR A 164 18.22 -2.17 9.92
N ILE A 165 19.43 -1.63 10.11
CA ILE A 165 19.68 -0.19 9.99
C ILE A 165 19.57 0.27 8.53
N PHE A 166 20.01 -0.55 7.58
CA PHE A 166 19.83 -0.30 6.15
C PHE A 166 18.34 -0.15 5.81
N PHE A 167 17.50 -1.10 6.24
CA PHE A 167 16.05 -1.00 6.02
C PHE A 167 15.41 0.17 6.76
N ALA A 168 15.87 0.50 7.97
CA ALA A 168 15.43 1.71 8.67
C ALA A 168 15.74 2.99 7.87
N GLY A 169 16.91 3.06 7.22
CA GLY A 169 17.26 4.17 6.34
C GLY A 169 16.30 4.31 5.16
N PHE A 170 15.94 3.21 4.50
CA PHE A 170 14.95 3.21 3.43
C PHE A 170 13.55 3.64 3.92
N LEU A 171 13.15 3.23 5.12
CA LEU A 171 11.90 3.69 5.73
C LEU A 171 11.88 5.20 5.95
N VAL A 172 13.01 5.78 6.41
CA VAL A 172 13.14 7.23 6.59
C VAL A 172 13.06 7.97 5.25
N VAL A 173 13.72 7.46 4.21
CA VAL A 173 13.58 8.01 2.84
C VAL A 173 12.12 7.92 2.38
N GLY A 174 11.43 6.80 2.65
CA GLY A 174 10.00 6.62 2.40
C GLY A 174 9.13 7.66 3.13
N ILE A 175 9.44 8.00 4.39
CA ILE A 175 8.74 9.06 5.15
C ILE A 175 8.84 10.40 4.43
N PHE A 176 10.06 10.80 4.03
CA PHE A 176 10.26 12.04 3.29
C PHE A 176 9.53 12.01 1.94
N ALA A 177 9.58 10.87 1.25
CA ALA A 177 8.91 10.70 -0.02
C ALA A 177 7.37 10.87 0.12
N VAL A 178 6.76 10.26 1.13
CA VAL A 178 5.33 10.45 1.44
C VAL A 178 5.04 11.89 1.85
N TRP A 179 5.91 12.50 2.65
CA TRP A 179 5.70 13.87 3.10
C TRP A 179 5.65 14.88 1.95
N PHE A 180 6.58 14.79 1.01
CA PHE A 180 6.71 15.75 -0.09
C PHE A 180 5.86 15.41 -1.32
N TYR A 181 5.79 14.13 -1.72
CA TYR A 181 5.17 13.73 -2.98
C TYR A 181 3.72 13.26 -2.84
N LEU A 182 3.26 12.93 -1.63
CA LEU A 182 1.88 12.46 -1.44
C LEU A 182 0.97 13.62 -0.97
N PRO A 183 0.07 14.12 -1.83
CA PRO A 183 -1.04 14.95 -1.36
C PRO A 183 -2.06 14.09 -0.60
N GLU A 184 -2.79 14.69 0.34
CA GLU A 184 -3.85 13.97 1.06
C GLU A 184 -5.01 13.67 0.10
N THR A 185 -5.46 12.41 0.07
CA THR A 185 -6.56 11.94 -0.81
C THR A 185 -7.92 11.89 -0.09
N LYS A 186 -7.95 12.22 1.20
CA LYS A 186 -9.17 12.19 2.02
C LYS A 186 -10.26 13.10 1.47
N ASN A 187 -11.48 12.55 1.35
CA ASN A 187 -12.71 13.23 0.91
C ASN A 187 -12.70 13.76 -0.55
N ALA A 188 -11.71 13.39 -1.37
CA ALA A 188 -11.75 13.65 -2.80
C ALA A 188 -12.56 12.54 -3.49
N THR A 189 -13.49 12.92 -4.37
CA THR A 189 -14.13 11.93 -5.25
C THR A 189 -13.11 11.44 -6.27
N LEU A 190 -13.29 10.23 -6.82
CA LEU A 190 -12.40 9.69 -7.86
C LEU A 190 -12.28 10.62 -9.07
N GLU A 191 -13.31 11.44 -9.33
CA GLU A 191 -13.37 12.42 -10.41
C GLU A 191 -12.57 13.70 -10.09
N ASP A 192 -12.42 14.05 -8.81
CA ASP A 192 -11.63 15.20 -8.35
C ASP A 192 -10.13 14.87 -8.18
N MET A 193 -9.72 13.62 -8.34
CA MET A 193 -8.33 13.18 -8.15
C MET A 193 -7.36 13.87 -9.12
N ASP A 194 -7.82 14.19 -10.34
CA ASP A 194 -7.05 14.99 -11.29
C ASP A 194 -6.75 16.40 -10.77
N ARG A 195 -7.70 17.01 -10.04
CA ARG A 195 -7.50 18.30 -9.38
C ARG A 195 -6.54 18.21 -8.19
N VAL A 196 -6.61 17.13 -7.41
CA VAL A 196 -5.72 16.88 -6.26
C VAL A 196 -4.27 16.66 -6.69
N PHE A 197 -4.06 15.91 -7.77
CA PHE A 197 -2.72 15.64 -8.33
C PHE A 197 -2.25 16.67 -9.35
N LYS A 198 -3.06 17.71 -9.64
CA LYS A 198 -2.83 18.69 -10.72
C LYS A 198 -2.54 18.02 -12.07
N SER A 199 -3.17 16.88 -12.31
CA SER A 199 -3.10 16.09 -13.53
C SER A 199 -4.15 16.62 -14.52
N ARG A 200 -3.78 16.73 -15.81
CA ARG A 200 -4.72 17.04 -16.90
C ARG A 200 -5.30 15.77 -17.54
N THR A 201 -5.02 14.59 -16.98
CA THR A 201 -5.31 13.30 -17.61
C THR A 201 -6.81 13.07 -17.77
N GLY A 202 -7.63 13.37 -16.75
CA GLY A 202 -9.09 13.24 -16.86
C GLY A 202 -9.74 14.18 -17.87
N GLU A 203 -9.24 15.40 -18.04
CA GLU A 203 -9.73 16.31 -19.08
C GLU A 203 -9.42 15.81 -20.50
N ILE A 204 -8.31 15.08 -20.65
CA ILE A 204 -7.90 14.46 -21.92
C ILE A 204 -8.76 13.24 -22.19
N ASP A 205 -8.96 12.36 -21.20
CA ASP A 205 -9.84 11.19 -21.34
C ASP A 205 -11.30 11.55 -21.59
N ALA A 206 -11.81 12.58 -20.91
CA ALA A 206 -13.18 13.06 -21.11
C ALA A 206 -13.37 13.58 -22.55
N ARG A 207 -12.35 14.25 -23.11
CA ARG A 207 -12.34 14.66 -24.53
C ARG A 207 -12.28 13.47 -25.46
N LEU A 208 -11.39 12.51 -25.21
CA LEU A 208 -11.23 11.32 -26.05
C LEU A 208 -12.50 10.46 -26.06
N MET A 209 -13.14 10.27 -24.90
CA MET A 209 -14.40 9.55 -24.80
C MET A 209 -15.52 10.25 -25.55
N ARG A 210 -15.55 11.59 -25.51
CA ARG A 210 -16.53 12.39 -26.25
C ARG A 210 -16.31 12.30 -27.77
N GLU A 211 -15.07 12.40 -28.22
CA GLU A 211 -14.69 12.20 -29.63
C GLU A 211 -15.07 10.80 -30.11
N VAL A 212 -14.78 9.74 -29.33
CA VAL A 212 -15.18 8.37 -29.67
C VAL A 212 -16.70 8.22 -29.71
N GLN A 213 -17.42 8.79 -28.74
CA GLN A 213 -18.89 8.76 -28.71
C GLN A 213 -19.54 9.47 -29.91
N GLU A 214 -18.92 10.55 -30.38
CA GLU A 214 -19.29 11.26 -31.60
C GLU A 214 -18.98 10.41 -32.84
N GLU A 215 -17.81 9.78 -32.91
CA GLU A 215 -17.37 8.92 -34.02
C GLU A 215 -18.24 7.66 -34.16
N VAL A 216 -18.62 7.01 -33.06
CA VAL A 216 -19.54 5.85 -33.07
C VAL A 216 -21.03 6.26 -33.20
N GLY A 217 -21.34 7.55 -33.34
CA GLY A 217 -22.71 8.04 -33.54
C GLY A 217 -23.65 7.82 -32.35
N LEU A 218 -23.10 7.50 -31.17
CA LEU A 218 -23.89 7.21 -29.98
C LEU A 218 -24.66 8.45 -29.50
N VAL A 219 -24.05 9.63 -29.67
CA VAL A 219 -24.68 10.93 -29.34
C VAL A 219 -25.91 11.16 -30.20
N ALA A 220 -25.80 10.94 -31.52
CA ALA A 220 -26.93 11.07 -32.45
C ALA A 220 -28.06 10.07 -32.14
N LEU A 221 -27.73 8.85 -31.72
CA LEU A 221 -28.72 7.85 -31.32
C LEU A 221 -29.45 8.21 -30.02
N VAL A 222 -28.75 8.80 -29.05
CA VAL A 222 -29.33 9.24 -27.77
C VAL A 222 -30.21 10.48 -27.98
N GLU A 223 -29.74 11.47 -28.74
CA GLU A 223 -30.52 12.66 -29.08
C GLU A 223 -31.78 12.29 -29.88
N GLY A 224 -31.66 11.39 -30.87
CA GLY A 224 -32.80 10.90 -31.63
C GLY A 224 -33.82 10.15 -30.78
N ARG A 225 -33.38 9.35 -29.80
CA ARG A 225 -34.28 8.68 -28.84
C ARG A 225 -34.94 9.66 -27.88
N ALA A 226 -34.20 10.65 -27.39
CA ALA A 226 -34.73 11.68 -26.49
C ALA A 226 -35.81 12.52 -27.18
N ALA A 227 -35.58 12.92 -28.43
CA ALA A 227 -36.56 13.64 -29.24
C ALA A 227 -37.84 12.82 -29.47
N ALA A 228 -37.70 11.55 -29.87
CA ALA A 228 -38.85 10.65 -30.07
C ALA A 228 -39.64 10.40 -28.78
N GLN A 229 -38.97 10.39 -27.63
CA GLN A 229 -39.61 10.20 -26.33
C GLN A 229 -40.32 11.47 -25.85
N TYR A 230 -39.80 12.65 -26.21
CA TYR A 230 -40.45 13.95 -25.98
C TYR A 230 -41.73 14.09 -26.80
N GLU A 231 -41.66 13.80 -28.10
CA GLU A 231 -42.81 13.87 -29.02
C GLU A 231 -43.92 12.91 -28.58
N LYS A 232 -43.57 11.70 -28.15
CA LYS A 232 -44.55 10.72 -27.63
C LYS A 232 -45.23 11.20 -26.34
N LYS A 233 -44.53 11.97 -25.52
CA LYS A 233 -45.06 12.54 -24.26
C LYS A 233 -46.00 13.71 -24.54
N GLU A 234 -45.65 14.57 -25.50
CA GLU A 234 -46.48 15.69 -25.96
C GLU A 234 -47.78 15.20 -26.61
N ILE A 235 -47.71 14.15 -27.43
CA ILE A 235 -48.91 13.50 -28.00
C ILE A 235 -49.80 12.93 -26.90
N HIS A 236 -49.21 12.29 -25.89
CA HIS A 236 -49.95 11.72 -24.77
C HIS A 236 -50.64 12.79 -23.90
N GLU A 237 -49.94 13.89 -23.59
CA GLU A 237 -50.51 15.03 -22.84
C GLU A 237 -51.64 15.72 -23.62
N SER A 238 -51.49 15.90 -24.94
CA SER A 238 -52.55 16.48 -25.80
C SER A 238 -53.81 15.60 -25.92
N GLN A 239 -53.69 14.29 -25.69
CA GLN A 239 -54.82 13.36 -25.66
C GLN A 239 -55.54 13.38 -24.30
N ILE A 240 -54.83 13.67 -23.21
CA ILE A 240 -55.40 13.82 -21.87
C ILE A 240 -56.16 15.14 -21.73
N GLU A 241 -55.67 16.23 -22.34
CA GLU A 241 -56.34 17.55 -22.34
C GLU A 241 -57.66 17.60 -23.14
N LYS A 242 -57.93 16.58 -23.97
CA LYS A 242 -59.13 16.49 -24.81
C LYS A 242 -60.24 15.60 -24.23
N LEU A 243 -60.06 15.09 -23.00
CA LEU A 243 -61.04 14.32 -22.22
C LEU A 243 -61.59 15.16 -21.07
#